data_AF-A0A838MY78-F1
#
_entry.id   AF-A0A838MY78-F1
#
_cell.length_a   1.000
_cell.length_b   1.000
_cell.length_c   1.000
_cell.angle_alpha   90.00
_cell.angle_beta   90.00
_cell.angle_gamma   90.00
#
_symmetry.space_group_name_H-M   'P 1'
#
loop_
_entity.id
_entity.type
_entity.pdbx_description
1 polymer ?
#
loop_
_entity_poly.entity_id
_entity_poly.type
_entity_poly.pdbx_seq_one_letter_code
_entity_poly.pdbx_strand_id
1 'polypeptide(L)'
;MKNRTLVRSLIKTLSLAVLLSLSLTGAFAQGMDKRKQTTVQTATVDHSGMKNAVSVRYLNLPWGEATFGYIESGVDPRNSGYYSSRSWPVAHLTLAHAATHDGKKLEPGDYVVFITPKNPSKNSPMTVSIAAFKPAAEGGTFLKAGNVFVETPADAKVISQRPATFAKGAPMIDHLQVALDSKGKDVLLKLHYGDRMLTETLTLN
;
A
#
# COMPACT_ATOMS: atom_id res chain seq x y z
N MET A 1 -25.16 61.68 19.88
CA MET A 1 -24.23 62.10 18.79
C MET A 1 -23.86 60.84 18.02
N LYS A 2 -24.48 60.53 16.89
CA LYS A 2 -23.98 60.75 15.50
C LYS A 2 -22.46 60.57 15.37
N ASN A 3 -21.87 59.83 14.46
CA ASN A 3 -22.24 58.82 13.46
C ASN A 3 -20.91 58.41 12.78
N ARG A 4 -20.87 57.25 12.11
CA ARG A 4 -19.98 56.89 10.97
C ARG A 4 -18.54 56.40 11.23
N THR A 5 -18.42 55.08 11.18
CA THR A 5 -17.74 54.31 10.11
C THR A 5 -16.80 55.06 9.17
N LEU A 6 -15.52 54.65 9.13
CA LEU A 6 -14.66 54.79 7.96
C LEU A 6 -13.80 53.53 7.79
N VAL A 7 -14.31 52.67 6.92
CA VAL A 7 -13.61 51.53 6.31
C VAL A 7 -12.49 52.09 5.43
N ARG A 8 -11.25 51.66 5.66
CA ARG A 8 -10.16 51.84 4.69
C ARG A 8 -9.85 50.50 4.03
N SER A 9 -10.46 50.35 2.87
CA SER A 9 -10.10 49.44 1.80
C SER A 9 -8.63 49.64 1.42
N LEU A 10 -7.82 48.59 1.50
CA LEU A 10 -6.55 48.52 0.77
C LEU A 10 -6.69 47.50 -0.36
N ILE A 11 -6.41 48.03 -1.54
CA ILE A 11 -6.59 47.46 -2.85
C ILE A 11 -5.23 46.88 -3.32
N LYS A 12 -5.30 45.78 -4.08
CA LYS A 12 -4.29 45.20 -5.00
C LYS A 12 -3.11 44.46 -4.37
N THR A 13 -3.01 43.16 -4.63
CA THR A 13 -2.24 42.72 -5.81
C THR A 13 -2.69 41.33 -6.28
N LEU A 14 -3.15 41.31 -7.52
CA LEU A 14 -3.43 40.13 -8.33
C LEU A 14 -2.07 39.66 -8.87
N SER A 15 -1.61 38.48 -8.46
CA SER A 15 -0.48 37.80 -9.12
C SER A 15 -0.97 36.44 -9.59
N LEU A 16 -1.57 36.47 -10.79
CA LEU A 16 -1.84 35.29 -11.60
C LEU A 16 -0.53 34.91 -12.28
N ALA A 17 0.16 33.89 -11.76
CA ALA A 17 1.29 33.26 -12.44
C ALA A 17 0.85 31.87 -12.90
N VAL A 18 0.20 31.84 -14.06
CA VAL A 18 0.00 30.62 -14.84
C VAL A 18 1.30 30.36 -15.58
N LEU A 19 2.16 29.48 -15.04
CA LEU A 19 3.19 28.83 -15.85
C LEU A 19 2.61 27.53 -16.41
N LEU A 20 2.05 27.63 -17.61
CA LEU A 20 1.76 26.49 -18.48
C LEU A 20 3.08 26.04 -19.11
N SER A 21 3.82 25.16 -18.45
CA SER A 21 4.87 24.39 -19.13
C SER A 21 4.21 23.19 -19.82
N LEU A 22 3.76 23.38 -21.06
CA LEU A 22 3.52 22.27 -21.98
C LEU A 22 4.88 21.70 -22.41
N SER A 23 5.40 20.76 -21.64
CA SER A 23 6.35 19.79 -22.18
C SER A 23 5.54 18.70 -22.88
N LEU A 24 5.42 18.81 -24.20
CA LEU A 24 5.07 17.69 -25.08
C LEU A 24 6.20 16.65 -25.01
N THR A 25 6.15 15.75 -24.02
CA THR A 25 6.88 14.49 -24.11
C THR A 25 6.03 13.55 -24.96
N GLY A 26 6.53 13.30 -26.17
CA GLY A 26 5.93 12.41 -27.14
C GLY A 26 5.57 11.06 -26.51
N ALA A 27 4.32 10.66 -26.74
CA ALA A 27 3.85 9.31 -26.50
C ALA A 27 4.61 8.35 -27.42
N PHE A 28 5.70 7.77 -26.92
CA PHE A 28 6.17 6.48 -27.42
C PHE A 28 5.21 5.41 -26.92
N ALA A 29 4.06 5.29 -27.58
CA ALA A 29 3.17 4.15 -27.45
C ALA A 29 3.73 2.97 -28.29
N GLN A 30 4.94 2.52 -27.97
CA GLN A 30 5.31 1.12 -28.20
C GLN A 30 4.90 0.38 -26.93
N GLY A 31 4.10 -0.68 -27.08
CA GLY A 31 3.54 -1.48 -25.99
C GLY A 31 4.62 -2.07 -25.08
N MET A 32 5.15 -1.25 -24.17
CA MET A 32 6.03 -1.68 -23.11
C MET A 32 5.21 -2.52 -22.14
N ASP A 33 5.70 -3.71 -21.83
CA ASP A 33 5.13 -4.55 -20.79
C ASP A 33 5.16 -3.78 -19.47
N LYS A 34 3.99 -3.29 -19.00
CA LYS A 34 3.85 -2.53 -17.75
C LYS A 34 4.48 -3.27 -16.56
N ARG A 35 4.55 -4.60 -16.59
CA ARG A 35 5.20 -5.40 -15.53
C ARG A 35 6.70 -5.10 -15.43
N LYS A 36 7.37 -4.86 -16.56
CA LYS A 36 8.81 -4.51 -16.60
C LYS A 36 9.10 -3.10 -16.07
N GLN A 37 8.07 -2.26 -15.90
CA GLN A 37 8.16 -0.92 -15.30
C GLN A 37 7.86 -0.92 -13.80
N THR A 38 7.53 -2.09 -13.22
CA THR A 38 7.26 -2.19 -11.79
C THR A 38 8.53 -1.83 -11.00
N THR A 39 8.43 -0.82 -10.14
CA THR A 39 9.52 -0.32 -9.29
C THR A 39 9.16 -0.49 -7.83
N VAL A 40 10.18 -0.52 -6.97
CA VAL A 40 9.97 -0.51 -5.53
C VAL A 40 9.62 0.92 -5.12
N GLN A 41 8.46 1.08 -4.50
CA GLN A 41 7.98 2.30 -3.88
C GLN A 41 8.22 2.22 -2.37
N THR A 42 8.27 3.38 -1.72
CA THR A 42 8.42 3.48 -0.26
C THR A 42 7.45 4.50 0.30
N ALA A 43 6.77 4.13 1.38
CA ALA A 43 5.99 5.03 2.22
C ALA A 43 6.53 4.96 3.65
N THR A 44 6.59 6.09 4.34
CA THR A 44 7.05 6.16 5.73
C THR A 44 6.10 7.02 6.56
N VAL A 45 6.04 6.72 7.85
CA VAL A 45 5.38 7.54 8.87
C VAL A 45 6.35 7.75 10.03
N ASP A 46 6.49 9.01 10.41
CA ASP A 46 7.17 9.40 11.65
C ASP A 46 6.19 9.27 12.83
N HIS A 47 6.69 8.95 14.02
CA HIS A 47 5.84 8.88 15.22
C HIS A 47 6.61 9.35 16.46
N SER A 48 5.99 10.22 17.27
CA SER A 48 6.52 10.68 18.56
C SER A 48 7.99 11.15 18.51
N GLY A 49 8.36 11.91 17.47
CA GLY A 49 9.72 12.44 17.28
C GLY A 49 10.71 11.46 16.64
N MET A 50 10.32 10.21 16.38
CA MET A 50 11.12 9.24 15.64
C MET A 50 10.87 9.32 14.15
N LYS A 51 11.96 9.32 13.38
CA LYS A 51 11.93 9.22 11.92
C LYS A 51 11.69 7.80 11.45
N ASN A 52 10.81 7.63 10.47
CA ASN A 52 10.49 6.34 9.86
C ASN A 52 10.10 5.26 10.88
N ALA A 53 9.27 5.63 11.87
CA ALA A 53 8.80 4.71 12.90
C ALA A 53 8.10 3.48 12.29
N VAL A 54 7.39 3.71 11.18
CA VAL A 54 6.88 2.67 10.29
C VAL A 54 7.33 2.98 8.86
N SER A 55 7.88 1.99 8.18
CA SER A 55 8.26 2.07 6.77
C SER A 55 7.65 0.91 6.01
N VAL A 56 7.16 1.17 4.80
CA VAL A 56 6.65 0.14 3.90
C VAL A 56 7.29 0.30 2.54
N ARG A 57 7.92 -0.77 2.07
CA ARG A 57 8.36 -0.91 0.69
C ARG A 57 7.40 -1.85 -0.03
N TYR A 58 7.02 -1.53 -1.27
CA TYR A 58 6.11 -2.35 -2.06
C TYR A 58 6.42 -2.19 -3.54
N LEU A 59 5.90 -3.11 -4.36
CA LEU A 59 5.98 -2.98 -5.82
C LEU A 59 4.71 -2.28 -6.30
N ASN A 60 4.82 -1.27 -7.18
CA ASN A 60 3.65 -0.64 -7.83
C ASN A 60 3.07 -1.54 -8.93
N LEU A 61 2.61 -2.73 -8.54
CA LEU A 61 2.20 -3.80 -9.43
C LEU A 61 1.05 -3.30 -10.33
N PRO A 62 1.05 -3.57 -11.65
CA PRO A 62 -0.05 -3.20 -12.54
C PRO A 62 -1.25 -4.14 -12.37
N TRP A 63 -1.60 -4.44 -11.12
CA TRP A 63 -2.74 -5.26 -10.74
C TRP A 63 -3.99 -4.39 -10.71
N GLY A 64 -4.67 -4.31 -11.85
CA GLY A 64 -6.01 -3.73 -11.91
C GLY A 64 -7.07 -4.65 -11.30
N GLU A 65 -8.33 -4.19 -11.32
CA GLU A 65 -9.48 -4.85 -10.68
C GLU A 65 -9.61 -6.34 -11.04
N ALA A 66 -9.36 -6.73 -12.30
CA ALA A 66 -9.47 -8.12 -12.74
C ALA A 66 -8.52 -9.06 -11.99
N THR A 67 -7.26 -8.67 -11.78
CA THR A 67 -6.25 -9.52 -11.13
C THR A 67 -6.59 -9.75 -9.67
N PHE A 68 -6.95 -8.69 -8.95
CA PHE A 68 -7.38 -8.79 -7.56
C PHE A 68 -8.75 -9.46 -7.41
N GLY A 69 -9.65 -9.30 -8.37
CA GLY A 69 -10.94 -9.99 -8.36
C GLY A 69 -10.81 -11.51 -8.27
N TYR A 70 -9.76 -12.10 -8.86
CA TYR A 70 -9.47 -13.53 -8.70
C TYR A 70 -8.96 -13.88 -7.30
N ILE A 71 -8.19 -12.99 -6.67
CA ILE A 71 -7.71 -13.16 -5.28
C ILE A 71 -8.89 -13.04 -4.30
N GLU A 72 -9.75 -12.04 -4.49
CA GLU A 72 -10.94 -11.79 -3.67
C GLU A 72 -11.98 -12.93 -3.79
N SER A 73 -12.21 -13.42 -5.01
CA SER A 73 -13.18 -14.49 -5.26
C SER A 73 -12.62 -15.88 -4.95
N GLY A 74 -11.30 -16.06 -5.06
CA GLY A 74 -10.67 -17.38 -4.96
C GLY A 74 -10.87 -18.24 -6.21
N VAL A 75 -11.28 -17.64 -7.33
CA VAL A 75 -11.57 -18.34 -8.59
C VAL A 75 -10.89 -17.61 -9.74
N ASP A 76 -9.79 -18.16 -10.26
CA ASP A 76 -9.18 -17.73 -11.51
C ASP A 76 -9.45 -18.78 -12.60
N PRO A 77 -10.28 -18.47 -13.63
CA PRO A 77 -10.60 -19.42 -14.70
C PRO A 77 -9.43 -19.65 -15.67
N ARG A 78 -8.29 -18.99 -15.46
CA ARG A 78 -7.11 -19.05 -16.33
C ARG A 78 -5.97 -19.76 -15.61
N ASN A 79 -5.01 -20.28 -16.40
CA ASN A 79 -3.70 -20.74 -15.92
C ASN A 79 -3.74 -21.60 -14.64
N SER A 80 -4.68 -22.57 -14.58
CA SER A 80 -4.84 -23.48 -13.43
C SER A 80 -5.06 -22.77 -12.09
N GLY A 81 -5.72 -21.62 -12.07
CA GLY A 81 -6.02 -20.91 -10.83
C GLY A 81 -4.85 -20.09 -10.29
N TYR A 82 -3.92 -19.64 -11.13
CA TYR A 82 -2.65 -19.04 -10.70
C TYR A 82 -2.84 -17.88 -9.70
N TYR A 83 -3.76 -16.96 -9.96
CA TYR A 83 -4.01 -15.83 -9.04
C TYR A 83 -4.75 -16.24 -7.76
N SER A 84 -5.50 -17.32 -7.79
CA SER A 84 -6.35 -17.75 -6.67
C SER A 84 -5.75 -18.87 -5.81
N SER A 85 -4.58 -19.41 -6.14
CA SER A 85 -4.03 -20.63 -5.52
C SER A 85 -2.79 -20.41 -4.63
N ARG A 86 -2.20 -19.22 -4.65
CA ARG A 86 -0.98 -18.89 -3.90
C ARG A 86 -1.15 -17.64 -3.06
N SER A 87 -0.34 -17.51 -2.01
CA SER A 87 -0.20 -16.25 -1.28
C SER A 87 0.56 -15.22 -2.12
N TRP A 88 0.20 -13.95 -1.90
CA TRP A 88 0.70 -12.79 -2.63
C TRP A 88 1.39 -11.83 -1.67
N PRO A 89 2.73 -11.82 -1.59
CA PRO A 89 3.46 -10.79 -0.89
C PRO A 89 3.20 -9.43 -1.54
N VAL A 90 2.70 -8.48 -0.76
CA VAL A 90 2.31 -7.16 -1.25
C VAL A 90 3.22 -6.05 -0.73
N ALA A 91 3.83 -6.25 0.43
CA ALA A 91 4.69 -5.24 1.03
C ALA A 91 5.74 -5.85 1.97
N HIS A 92 6.87 -5.16 2.06
CA HIS A 92 7.85 -5.28 3.13
C HIS A 92 7.59 -4.15 4.12
N LEU A 93 7.12 -4.49 5.31
CA LEU A 93 6.89 -3.60 6.44
C LEU A 93 8.10 -3.66 7.39
N THR A 94 8.65 -2.51 7.74
CA THR A 94 9.70 -2.36 8.75
C THR A 94 9.15 -1.54 9.92
N LEU A 95 9.34 -2.03 11.14
CA LEU A 95 8.94 -1.38 12.37
C LEU A 95 10.17 -0.99 13.19
N ALA A 96 10.29 0.30 13.54
CA ALA A 96 11.34 0.76 14.45
C ALA A 96 10.98 0.52 15.94
N HIS A 97 9.69 0.36 16.24
CA HIS A 97 9.16 0.09 17.57
C HIS A 97 8.19 -1.09 17.57
N ALA A 98 7.96 -1.64 18.77
CA ALA A 98 6.92 -2.64 18.91
C ALA A 98 5.55 -2.05 18.55
N ALA A 99 4.75 -2.83 17.84
CA ALA A 99 3.39 -2.48 17.47
C ALA A 99 2.45 -3.61 17.85
N THR A 100 1.15 -3.35 17.74
CA THR A 100 0.11 -4.35 17.86
C THR A 100 -0.70 -4.37 16.56
N HIS A 101 -0.92 -5.56 16.02
CA HIS A 101 -1.78 -5.79 14.85
C HIS A 101 -2.73 -6.94 15.17
N ASP A 102 -4.04 -6.71 15.05
CA ASP A 102 -5.07 -7.71 15.35
C ASP A 102 -4.89 -8.37 16.74
N GLY A 103 -4.55 -7.55 17.74
CA GLY A 103 -4.27 -8.00 19.11
C GLY A 103 -2.97 -8.80 19.28
N LYS A 104 -2.16 -8.97 18.24
CA LYS A 104 -0.85 -9.63 18.29
C LYS A 104 0.26 -8.61 18.35
N LYS A 105 1.22 -8.82 19.25
CA LYS A 105 2.41 -8.00 19.36
C LYS A 105 3.35 -8.28 18.20
N LEU A 106 3.81 -7.22 17.55
CA LEU A 106 4.90 -7.20 16.59
C LEU A 106 6.10 -6.54 17.28
N GLU A 107 7.24 -7.20 17.32
CA GLU A 107 8.48 -6.58 17.81
C GLU A 107 9.09 -5.64 16.75
N PRO A 108 10.03 -4.75 17.10
CA PRO A 108 10.81 -4.04 16.09
C PRO A 108 11.47 -5.03 15.11
N GLY A 109 11.47 -4.70 13.82
CA GLY A 109 12.06 -5.55 12.79
C GLY A 109 11.33 -5.54 11.46
N ASP A 110 11.61 -6.55 10.64
CA ASP A 110 11.16 -6.66 9.25
C ASP A 110 10.08 -7.74 9.07
N TYR A 111 9.07 -7.38 8.29
CA TYR A 111 7.85 -8.14 8.11
C TYR A 111 7.42 -8.18 6.64
N VAL A 112 6.94 -9.33 6.19
CA VAL A 112 6.21 -9.45 4.94
C VAL A 112 4.71 -9.32 5.23
N VAL A 113 4.06 -8.40 4.53
CA VAL A 113 2.60 -8.35 4.45
C VAL A 113 2.21 -9.11 3.19
N PHE A 114 1.36 -10.13 3.35
CA PHE A 114 0.88 -10.91 2.22
C PHE A 114 -0.61 -11.21 2.32
N ILE A 115 -1.23 -11.39 1.16
CA ILE A 115 -2.64 -11.73 1.01
C ILE A 115 -2.73 -13.21 0.64
N THR A 116 -3.57 -13.96 1.33
CA THR A 116 -3.96 -15.31 0.90
C THR A 116 -5.34 -15.22 0.25
N PRO A 117 -5.50 -15.67 -1.01
CA PRO A 117 -6.78 -15.66 -1.70
C PRO A 117 -7.89 -16.36 -0.91
N LYS A 118 -9.13 -15.98 -1.20
CA LYS A 118 -10.30 -16.73 -0.73
C LYS A 118 -10.21 -18.19 -1.20
N ASN A 119 -10.71 -19.12 -0.41
CA ASN A 119 -10.85 -20.52 -0.82
C ASN A 119 -12.32 -20.95 -0.70
N PRO A 120 -13.10 -20.88 -1.79
CA PRO A 120 -14.52 -21.27 -1.78
C PRO A 120 -14.75 -22.74 -1.44
N SER A 121 -13.88 -23.66 -1.89
CA SER A 121 -14.07 -25.09 -1.66
C SER A 121 -13.85 -25.49 -0.20
N LYS A 122 -13.10 -24.68 0.56
CA LYS A 122 -12.89 -24.83 2.01
C LYS A 122 -13.66 -23.80 2.83
N ASN A 123 -14.58 -23.05 2.22
CA ASN A 123 -15.29 -21.93 2.86
C ASN A 123 -14.38 -20.99 3.68
N SER A 124 -13.15 -20.77 3.20
CA SER A 124 -12.16 -19.93 3.90
C SER A 124 -12.15 -18.53 3.27
N PRO A 125 -12.23 -17.45 4.07
CA PRO A 125 -12.17 -16.09 3.55
C PRO A 125 -10.78 -15.77 2.99
N MET A 126 -10.69 -14.72 2.18
CA MET A 126 -9.40 -14.09 1.90
C MET A 126 -8.82 -13.55 3.21
N THR A 127 -7.50 -13.64 3.39
CA THR A 127 -6.82 -13.14 4.59
C THR A 127 -5.69 -12.20 4.26
N VAL A 128 -5.40 -11.29 5.18
CA VAL A 128 -4.14 -10.54 5.23
C VAL A 128 -3.33 -11.07 6.42
N SER A 129 -2.04 -11.29 6.18
CA SER A 129 -1.11 -11.82 7.17
C SER A 129 0.13 -10.96 7.25
N ILE A 130 0.66 -10.80 8.47
CA ILE A 130 1.95 -10.18 8.73
C ILE A 130 2.87 -11.27 9.30
N ALA A 131 3.97 -11.53 8.62
CA ALA A 131 4.97 -12.51 9.03
C ALA A 131 6.34 -11.88 9.20
N ALA A 132 7.01 -12.15 10.31
CA ALA A 132 8.38 -11.69 10.55
C ALA A 132 9.36 -12.49 9.69
N PHE A 133 10.37 -11.85 9.11
CA PHE A 133 11.41 -12.51 8.33
C PHE A 133 12.76 -11.81 8.54
N LYS A 134 13.86 -12.44 8.13
CA LYS A 134 15.20 -11.86 8.18
C LYS A 134 15.64 -11.43 6.77
N PRO A 135 15.84 -10.13 6.51
CA PRO A 135 16.43 -9.68 5.25
C PRO A 135 17.84 -10.26 5.06
N ALA A 136 18.23 -10.52 3.81
CA ALA A 136 19.54 -11.08 3.48
C ALA A 136 20.71 -10.11 3.78
N ALA A 137 20.43 -8.81 3.89
CA ALA A 137 21.37 -7.76 4.27
C ALA A 137 20.60 -6.63 4.96
N GLU A 138 21.29 -5.79 5.73
CA GLU A 138 20.72 -4.59 6.34
C GLU A 138 20.08 -3.69 5.26
N GLY A 139 18.84 -3.24 5.50
CA GLY A 139 18.06 -2.49 4.49
C GLY A 139 17.66 -3.31 3.26
N GLY A 140 17.89 -4.63 3.27
CA GLY A 140 17.50 -5.55 2.21
C GLY A 140 15.98 -5.70 2.08
N THR A 141 15.53 -6.25 0.95
CA THR A 141 14.12 -6.60 0.74
C THR A 141 14.02 -7.83 -0.15
N PHE A 142 12.95 -8.61 0.02
CA PHE A 142 12.62 -9.70 -0.90
C PHE A 142 11.99 -9.18 -2.22
N LEU A 143 11.57 -7.92 -2.25
CA LEU A 143 11.00 -7.28 -3.43
C LEU A 143 12.07 -7.07 -4.51
N LYS A 144 11.73 -7.39 -5.76
CA LYS A 144 12.62 -7.22 -6.91
C LYS A 144 11.91 -6.39 -7.97
N ALA A 145 12.47 -5.23 -8.32
CA ALA A 145 11.93 -4.40 -9.40
C ALA A 145 11.80 -5.21 -10.70
N GLY A 146 10.71 -4.99 -11.44
CA GLY A 146 10.34 -5.74 -12.65
C GLY A 146 9.86 -7.17 -12.41
N ASN A 147 9.97 -7.73 -11.20
CA ASN A 147 9.46 -9.06 -10.86
C ASN A 147 8.18 -8.95 -10.03
N VAL A 148 7.04 -9.14 -10.69
CA VAL A 148 5.71 -9.11 -10.06
C VAL A 148 5.33 -10.42 -9.36
N PHE A 149 6.19 -11.45 -9.44
CA PHE A 149 5.97 -12.80 -8.89
C PHE A 149 6.96 -13.08 -7.75
N VAL A 150 7.13 -12.13 -6.85
CA VAL A 150 7.94 -12.32 -5.64
C VAL A 150 7.31 -13.40 -4.76
N GLU A 151 8.16 -14.27 -4.23
CA GLU A 151 7.75 -15.28 -3.24
C GLU A 151 7.85 -14.71 -1.84
N THR A 152 7.01 -15.23 -0.93
CA THR A 152 7.16 -14.98 0.50
C THR A 152 8.55 -15.49 0.93
N PRO A 153 9.31 -14.73 1.74
CA PRO A 153 10.57 -15.23 2.30
C PRO A 153 10.41 -16.61 2.95
N ALA A 154 11.32 -17.54 2.67
CA ALA A 154 11.22 -18.92 3.12
C ALA A 154 11.30 -19.07 4.65
N ASP A 155 11.92 -18.11 5.32
CA ASP A 155 12.05 -18.03 6.78
C ASP A 155 10.91 -17.24 7.45
N ALA A 156 9.93 -16.75 6.68
CA ALA A 156 8.84 -15.94 7.21
C ALA A 156 7.97 -16.72 8.21
N LYS A 157 7.73 -16.14 9.38
CA LYS A 157 6.89 -16.69 10.45
C LYS A 157 5.67 -15.81 10.68
N VAL A 158 4.48 -16.34 10.40
CA VAL A 158 3.22 -15.60 10.59
C VAL A 158 3.03 -15.24 12.06
N ILE A 159 2.89 -13.94 12.34
CA ILE A 159 2.65 -13.41 13.69
C ILE A 159 1.18 -13.03 13.87
N SER A 160 0.57 -12.48 12.83
CA SER A 160 -0.86 -12.14 12.80
C SER A 160 -1.48 -12.47 11.45
N GLN A 161 -2.75 -12.85 11.48
CA GLN A 161 -3.54 -13.19 10.30
C GLN A 161 -5.01 -12.94 10.62
N ARG A 162 -5.70 -12.23 9.74
CA ARG A 162 -7.14 -11.99 9.87
C ARG A 162 -7.85 -12.05 8.52
N PRO A 163 -9.16 -12.37 8.50
CA PRO A 163 -9.99 -12.17 7.32
C PRO A 163 -9.91 -10.73 6.83
N ALA A 164 -9.80 -10.56 5.51
CA ALA A 164 -9.68 -9.26 4.86
C ALA A 164 -10.80 -9.08 3.82
N THR A 165 -11.22 -7.84 3.63
CA THR A 165 -12.18 -7.45 2.58
C THR A 165 -11.81 -6.06 2.10
N PHE A 166 -11.68 -5.88 0.78
CA PHE A 166 -11.45 -4.57 0.21
C PHE A 166 -12.79 -3.86 -0.01
N ALA A 167 -12.98 -2.74 0.67
CA ALA A 167 -14.15 -1.89 0.48
C ALA A 167 -14.11 -1.22 -0.90
N LYS A 168 -15.27 -1.07 -1.54
CA LYS A 168 -15.41 -0.34 -2.82
C LYS A 168 -15.57 1.16 -2.60
N GLY A 169 -15.36 1.94 -3.66
CA GLY A 169 -15.64 3.38 -3.70
C GLY A 169 -14.42 4.27 -3.45
N ALA A 170 -13.21 3.71 -3.44
CA ALA A 170 -11.99 4.51 -3.48
C ALA A 170 -11.77 5.12 -4.88
N PRO A 171 -11.01 6.22 -5.00
CA PRO A 171 -10.66 6.79 -6.31
C PRO A 171 -9.93 5.76 -7.20
N MET A 172 -10.36 5.60 -8.44
CA MET A 172 -9.81 4.59 -9.36
C MET A 172 -8.30 4.74 -9.60
N ILE A 173 -7.53 3.67 -9.39
CA ILE A 173 -6.11 3.55 -9.76
C ILE A 173 -5.81 2.26 -10.54
N ASP A 174 -4.82 2.29 -11.45
CA ASP A 174 -4.48 1.17 -12.35
C ASP A 174 -3.34 0.27 -11.86
N HIS A 175 -2.91 0.45 -10.60
CA HIS A 175 -1.82 -0.27 -9.97
C HIS A 175 -2.09 -0.48 -8.47
N LEU A 176 -1.33 -1.37 -7.83
CA LEU A 176 -1.29 -1.49 -6.38
C LEU A 176 -0.55 -0.29 -5.80
N GLN A 177 -1.21 0.43 -4.91
CA GLN A 177 -0.63 1.47 -4.08
C GLN A 177 -0.72 1.04 -2.62
N VAL A 178 0.37 1.23 -1.87
CA VAL A 178 0.37 1.10 -0.41
C VAL A 178 0.70 2.45 0.18
N ALA A 179 -0.19 2.97 1.02
CA ALA A 179 -0.04 4.24 1.71
C ALA A 179 -0.03 4.03 3.22
N LEU A 180 0.71 4.89 3.91
CA LEU A 180 0.72 4.98 5.36
C LEU A 180 0.08 6.31 5.78
N ASP A 181 -0.70 6.26 6.84
CA ASP A 181 -1.31 7.42 7.48
C ASP A 181 -1.22 7.26 9.00
N SER A 182 -1.29 8.34 9.76
CA SER A 182 -1.10 8.31 11.22
C SER A 182 -2.25 9.01 11.94
N LYS A 183 -2.75 8.37 12.99
CA LYS A 183 -3.79 8.92 13.87
C LYS A 183 -3.45 8.60 15.32
N GLY A 184 -2.77 9.52 16.00
CA GLY A 184 -2.29 9.29 17.36
C GLY A 184 -1.27 8.16 17.38
N LYS A 185 -1.55 7.09 18.14
CA LYS A 185 -0.71 5.88 18.19
C LYS A 185 -0.96 4.91 17.04
N ASP A 186 -2.03 5.10 16.29
CA ASP A 186 -2.38 4.21 15.19
C ASP A 186 -1.69 4.66 13.91
N VAL A 187 -1.11 3.70 13.20
CA VAL A 187 -0.64 3.83 11.83
C VAL A 187 -1.56 2.99 10.95
N LEU A 188 -2.18 3.63 9.96
CA LEU A 188 -3.08 2.99 9.01
C LEU A 188 -2.29 2.58 7.78
N LEU A 189 -2.18 1.27 7.56
CA LEU A 189 -1.64 0.66 6.36
C LEU A 189 -2.78 0.47 5.35
N LYS A 190 -2.80 1.29 4.30
CA LYS A 190 -3.84 1.29 3.27
C LYS A 190 -3.34 0.59 2.02
N LEU A 191 -3.94 -0.54 1.66
CA LEU A 191 -3.70 -1.24 0.39
C LEU A 191 -4.80 -0.86 -0.58
N HIS A 192 -4.43 -0.26 -1.71
CA HIS A 192 -5.35 0.32 -2.68
C HIS A 192 -5.05 -0.25 -4.07
N TYR A 193 -6.09 -0.66 -4.80
CA TYR A 193 -6.02 -1.00 -6.22
C TYR A 193 -7.41 -0.77 -6.84
N GLY A 194 -7.49 -0.44 -8.13
CA GLY A 194 -8.80 -0.19 -8.75
C GLY A 194 -9.58 0.87 -7.95
N ASP A 195 -10.83 0.58 -7.62
CA ASP A 195 -11.68 1.35 -6.71
C ASP A 195 -11.76 0.74 -5.29
N ARG A 196 -10.81 -0.13 -4.95
CA ARG A 196 -10.85 -1.03 -3.80
C ARG A 196 -9.79 -0.69 -2.76
N MET A 197 -10.17 -0.59 -1.50
CA MET A 197 -9.25 -0.27 -0.40
C MET A 197 -9.42 -1.21 0.80
N LEU A 198 -8.30 -1.73 1.28
CA LEU A 198 -8.19 -2.41 2.58
C LEU A 198 -7.36 -1.50 3.50
N THR A 199 -7.81 -1.33 4.74
CA THR A 199 -7.06 -0.60 5.77
C THR A 199 -6.77 -1.52 6.93
N GLU A 200 -5.50 -1.74 7.20
CA GLU A 200 -5.01 -2.44 8.39
C GLU A 200 -4.47 -1.42 9.39
N THR A 201 -4.70 -1.66 10.68
CA THR A 201 -4.27 -0.76 11.75
C THR A 201 -3.11 -1.37 12.53
N LEU A 202 -2.01 -0.64 12.62
CA LEU A 202 -0.88 -0.93 13.49
C LEU A 202 -0.92 0.06 14.65
N THR A 203 -1.10 -0.40 15.88
CA THR A 203 -1.03 0.47 17.06
C THR A 203 0.38 0.43 17.63
N LEU A 204 1.09 1.56 17.61
CA LEU A 204 2.43 1.69 18.17
C LEU A 204 2.38 1.72 19.70
N ASN A 205 3.24 0.95 20.34
CA ASN A 205 3.26 0.76 21.79
C ASN A 205 4.16 1.79 22.49
#